data_AF-A0A151BR75-F1
#
_entry.id   AF-A0A151BR75-F1
#
_cell.length_a   1.000
_cell.length_b   1.000
_cell.length_c   1.000
_cell.angle_alpha   90.00
_cell.angle_beta   90.00
_cell.angle_gamma   90.00
#
_symmetry.space_group_name_H-M   'P 1'
#
loop_
_entity.id
_entity.type
_entity.pdbx_description
1 polymer ?
#
loop_
_entity_poly.entity_id
_entity_poly.type
_entity_poly.pdbx_seq_one_letter_code
_entity_poly.pdbx_strand_id
1 'polypeptide(L)'
;MSRVHGVELLPGEKVELVSKPHPLSFLKYHMVSVYLMFLSFSLAWLYYYLQAHNSLLAILDTVFGVAGLRTEETVVLMLFWVLLLGGGYVMSVLWATKMPLLYLVTVTAAGTFLEFYLSPPIFIPRAIIKLVLMGMVALLGGVATEAYRRGCTYILTNYRIIMKKRFVSREEREITYDRIADINVRQGILGRIFNYGSIIPIVDSSFVRGEDPALASTLKKASVGVGGGKSFQKPRTATYFSLYGISNLKKARAIISLKRLESREAPILMRIEKLLEGTREAT
;
A
#
# COMPACT_ATOMS: atom_id res chain seq x y z
N MET A 1 -25.42 -22.30 10.23
CA MET A 1 -24.76 -21.05 9.76
C MET A 1 -23.90 -21.36 8.54
N SER A 2 -24.09 -20.67 7.42
CA SER A 2 -23.30 -20.87 6.21
C SER A 2 -21.98 -20.10 6.30
N ARG A 3 -20.85 -20.79 6.19
CA ARG A 3 -19.53 -20.15 6.08
C ARG A 3 -19.20 -19.90 4.61
N VAL A 4 -18.96 -18.64 4.26
CA VAL A 4 -18.46 -18.26 2.92
C VAL A 4 -17.13 -17.55 3.12
N HIS A 5 -16.07 -18.07 2.48
CA HIS A 5 -14.71 -17.50 2.58
C HIS A 5 -14.19 -17.33 4.02
N GLY A 6 -14.61 -18.20 4.94
CA GLY A 6 -14.21 -18.19 6.34
C GLY A 6 -14.76 -17.01 7.15
N VAL A 7 -15.86 -16.38 6.70
CA VAL A 7 -16.74 -15.49 7.48
C VAL A 7 -17.92 -16.29 8.00
N GLU A 8 -18.38 -15.98 9.21
CA GLU A 8 -19.68 -16.42 9.71
C GLU A 8 -20.74 -15.39 9.29
N LEU A 9 -21.66 -15.84 8.44
CA LEU A 9 -22.75 -15.01 7.93
C LEU A 9 -23.91 -15.00 8.94
N LEU A 10 -24.53 -13.83 9.09
CA LEU A 10 -25.77 -13.66 9.84
C LEU A 10 -26.91 -14.45 9.17
N PRO A 11 -27.97 -14.83 9.92
CA PRO A 11 -29.14 -15.48 9.34
C PRO A 11 -29.76 -14.61 8.22
N GLY A 12 -29.89 -15.17 7.01
CA GLY A 12 -30.40 -14.45 5.84
C GLY A 12 -29.38 -13.55 5.13
N GLU A 13 -28.14 -13.48 5.60
CA GLU A 13 -27.07 -12.71 4.94
C GLU A 13 -26.59 -13.41 3.67
N LYS A 14 -26.62 -12.68 2.55
CA LYS A 14 -26.18 -13.13 1.23
C LYS A 14 -24.97 -12.32 0.80
N VAL A 15 -23.98 -13.01 0.22
CA VAL A 15 -22.77 -12.38 -0.32
C VAL A 15 -23.04 -11.90 -1.74
N GLU A 16 -22.92 -10.61 -1.99
CA GLU A 16 -23.17 -10.02 -3.31
C GLU A 16 -21.89 -9.89 -4.14
N LEU A 17 -20.77 -9.57 -3.48
CA LEU A 17 -19.49 -9.43 -4.16
C LEU A 17 -18.33 -9.81 -3.24
N VAL A 18 -17.46 -10.70 -3.73
CA VAL A 18 -16.14 -10.94 -3.14
C VAL A 18 -15.10 -10.36 -4.09
N SER A 19 -14.23 -9.51 -3.56
CA SER A 19 -13.17 -8.88 -4.33
C SER A 19 -11.85 -8.93 -3.57
N LYS A 20 -10.76 -8.96 -4.32
CA LYS A 20 -9.39 -8.77 -3.81
C LYS A 20 -8.77 -7.54 -4.45
N PRO A 21 -7.70 -6.98 -3.86
CA PRO A 21 -7.01 -5.88 -4.48
C PRO A 21 -6.36 -6.30 -5.81
N HIS A 22 -6.51 -5.46 -6.84
CA HIS A 22 -5.90 -5.67 -8.14
C HIS A 22 -4.36 -5.54 -8.07
N PRO A 23 -3.58 -6.39 -8.77
CA PRO A 23 -2.11 -6.32 -8.79
C PRO A 23 -1.58 -4.92 -9.15
N LEU A 24 -2.16 -4.29 -10.16
CA LEU A 24 -1.75 -2.94 -10.60
C LEU A 24 -2.03 -1.85 -9.57
N SER A 25 -2.87 -2.08 -8.57
CA SER A 25 -3.02 -1.13 -7.47
C SER A 25 -1.77 -1.08 -6.59
N PHE A 26 -1.00 -2.16 -6.54
CA PHE A 26 0.25 -2.28 -5.79
C PHE A 26 1.49 -2.00 -6.64
N LEU A 27 1.31 -1.55 -7.89
CA LEU A 27 2.41 -1.30 -8.83
C LEU A 27 3.48 -0.38 -8.24
N LYS A 28 3.07 0.63 -7.47
CA LYS A 28 3.97 1.55 -6.77
C LYS A 28 5.01 0.82 -5.91
N TYR A 29 4.60 -0.23 -5.19
CA TYR A 29 5.49 -1.02 -4.34
C TYR A 29 6.35 -1.98 -5.17
N HIS A 30 5.77 -2.62 -6.19
CA HIS A 30 6.53 -3.48 -7.12
C HIS A 30 7.60 -2.70 -7.89
N MET A 31 7.35 -1.43 -8.23
CA MET A 31 8.32 -0.57 -8.92
C MET A 31 9.61 -0.38 -8.11
N VAL A 32 9.54 -0.30 -6.76
CA VAL A 32 10.74 -0.22 -5.92
C VAL A 32 11.56 -1.51 -6.01
N SER A 33 10.90 -2.67 -5.89
CA SER A 33 11.58 -3.96 -6.01
C SER A 33 12.19 -4.17 -7.39
N VAL A 34 11.46 -3.86 -8.46
CA VAL A 34 11.97 -3.96 -9.84
C VAL A 34 13.15 -3.03 -10.05
N TYR A 35 13.07 -1.79 -9.54
CA TYR A 35 14.17 -0.83 -9.62
C TYR A 35 15.42 -1.35 -8.91
N LEU A 36 15.30 -1.86 -7.68
CA LEU A 36 16.43 -2.44 -6.95
C LEU A 36 17.02 -3.66 -7.65
N MET A 37 16.17 -4.54 -8.18
CA MET A 37 16.61 -5.74 -8.89
C MET A 37 17.35 -5.39 -10.20
N PHE A 38 16.82 -4.44 -10.96
CA PHE A 38 17.48 -3.91 -12.16
C PHE A 38 18.83 -3.27 -11.83
N LEU A 39 18.88 -2.45 -10.78
CA LEU A 39 20.11 -1.80 -10.37
C LEU A 39 21.18 -2.79 -9.89
N SER A 40 20.77 -3.81 -9.13
CA SER A 40 21.65 -4.92 -8.69
C SER A 40 22.31 -5.60 -9.89
N PHE A 41 21.49 -6.01 -10.86
CA PHE A 41 21.95 -6.67 -12.07
C PHE A 41 22.85 -5.75 -12.91
N SER A 42 22.44 -4.49 -13.13
CA SER A 42 23.20 -3.53 -13.93
C SER A 42 24.57 -3.21 -13.33
N LEU A 43 24.67 -3.07 -12.00
CA LEU A 43 25.95 -2.81 -11.32
C LEU A 43 26.84 -4.06 -11.29
N ALA A 44 26.26 -5.26 -11.17
CA ALA A 44 27.03 -6.50 -11.22
C ALA A 44 27.59 -6.73 -12.63
N TRP A 45 26.79 -6.47 -13.65
CA TRP A 45 27.25 -6.49 -15.05
C TRP A 45 28.36 -5.46 -15.29
N LEU A 46 28.19 -4.24 -14.78
CA LEU A 46 29.22 -3.19 -14.86
C LEU A 46 30.53 -3.61 -14.17
N TYR A 47 30.47 -4.22 -12.99
CA TYR A 47 31.66 -4.73 -12.28
C TYR A 47 32.47 -5.70 -13.15
N TYR A 48 31.81 -6.72 -13.72
CA TYR A 48 32.48 -7.69 -14.60
C TYR A 48 32.97 -7.05 -15.90
N TYR A 49 32.22 -6.08 -16.45
CA TYR A 49 32.63 -5.33 -17.63
C TYR A 49 33.92 -4.53 -17.39
N LEU A 50 34.01 -3.81 -16.25
CA LEU A 50 35.24 -3.10 -15.89
C LEU A 50 36.41 -4.08 -15.77
N GLN A 51 36.21 -5.21 -15.08
CA GLN A 51 37.26 -6.22 -14.91
C GLN A 51 37.76 -6.83 -16.23
N ALA A 52 36.89 -6.94 -17.25
CA ALA A 52 37.26 -7.42 -18.57
C ALA A 52 38.02 -6.37 -19.41
N HIS A 53 37.86 -5.08 -19.11
CA HIS A 53 38.41 -3.98 -19.90
C HIS A 53 39.46 -3.16 -19.12
N ASN A 54 40.69 -3.69 -19.10
CA ASN A 54 41.84 -3.11 -18.39
C ASN A 54 42.17 -1.66 -18.79
N SER A 55 41.92 -1.26 -20.05
CA SER A 55 42.17 0.11 -20.51
C SER A 55 41.26 1.14 -19.84
N LEU A 56 39.99 0.81 -19.63
CA LEU A 56 39.04 1.67 -18.93
C LEU A 56 39.38 1.75 -17.45
N LEU A 57 39.74 0.62 -16.84
CA LEU A 57 40.18 0.57 -15.45
C LEU A 57 41.41 1.43 -15.20
N ALA A 58 42.40 1.41 -16.09
CA ALA A 58 43.59 2.25 -15.96
C ALA A 58 43.25 3.74 -15.93
N ILE A 59 42.32 4.19 -16.78
CA ILE A 59 41.85 5.58 -16.77
C ILE A 59 41.12 5.88 -15.46
N LEU A 60 40.22 4.99 -15.03
CA LEU A 60 39.46 5.15 -13.79
C LEU A 60 40.35 5.15 -12.54
N ASP A 61 41.44 4.37 -12.53
CA ASP A 61 42.42 4.33 -11.44
C ASP A 61 43.08 5.69 -11.22
N THR A 62 43.43 6.39 -12.29
CA THR A 62 44.05 7.73 -12.17
C THR A 62 43.14 8.76 -11.49
N VAL A 63 41.82 8.61 -11.59
CA VAL A 63 40.83 9.58 -11.09
C VAL A 63 40.22 9.14 -9.76
N PHE A 64 39.98 7.84 -9.60
CA PHE A 64 39.19 7.24 -8.51
C PHE A 64 39.95 6.17 -7.72
N GLY A 65 41.26 6.02 -7.98
CA GLY A 65 42.15 5.15 -7.21
C GLY A 65 42.23 5.60 -5.76
N VAL A 66 41.98 4.67 -4.84
CA VAL A 66 42.11 4.88 -3.40
C VAL A 66 43.07 3.82 -2.86
N ALA A 67 44.09 4.27 -2.11
CA ALA A 67 45.08 3.36 -1.54
C ALA A 67 44.40 2.28 -0.68
N GLY A 68 44.60 1.01 -1.05
CA GLY A 68 44.09 -0.16 -0.33
C GLY A 68 42.74 -0.70 -0.81
N LEU A 69 42.09 -0.09 -1.82
CA LEU A 69 40.86 -0.59 -2.45
C LEU A 69 41.06 -0.77 -3.96
N ARG A 70 40.41 -1.79 -4.53
CA ARG A 70 40.39 -2.01 -5.98
C ARG A 70 39.50 -0.95 -6.64
N THR A 71 39.91 -0.42 -7.79
CA THR A 71 39.21 0.69 -8.45
C THR A 71 37.82 0.32 -8.95
N GLU A 72 37.64 -0.91 -9.42
CA GLU A 72 36.33 -1.45 -9.76
C GLU A 72 35.37 -1.45 -8.56
N GLU A 73 35.88 -1.67 -7.34
CA GLU A 73 35.05 -1.67 -6.13
C GLU A 73 34.67 -0.25 -5.72
N THR A 74 35.61 0.71 -5.82
CA THR A 74 35.34 2.12 -5.49
C THR A 74 34.33 2.73 -6.47
N VAL A 75 34.48 2.48 -7.77
CA VAL A 75 33.57 2.98 -8.81
C VAL A 75 32.16 2.41 -8.63
N VAL A 76 32.04 1.10 -8.42
CA VAL A 76 30.73 0.46 -8.19
C VAL A 76 30.10 0.95 -6.88
N LEU A 77 30.89 1.19 -5.84
CA LEU A 77 30.40 1.78 -4.58
C LEU A 77 29.87 3.20 -4.78
N MET A 78 30.59 4.06 -5.48
CA MET A 78 30.12 5.43 -5.76
C MET A 78 28.83 5.43 -6.58
N LEU A 79 28.77 4.63 -7.65
CA LEU A 79 27.57 4.51 -8.47
C LEU A 79 26.40 3.93 -7.68
N PHE A 80 26.64 2.97 -6.79
CA PHE A 80 25.63 2.41 -5.89
C PHE A 80 24.96 3.51 -5.03
N TRP A 81 25.74 4.38 -4.40
CA TRP A 81 25.21 5.50 -3.61
C TRP A 81 24.45 6.50 -4.48
N VAL A 82 25.06 6.95 -5.58
CA VAL A 82 24.48 7.98 -6.45
C VAL A 82 23.15 7.50 -7.04
N LEU A 83 23.12 6.26 -7.55
CA LEU A 83 21.92 5.71 -8.18
C LEU A 83 20.82 5.46 -7.14
N LEU A 84 21.11 4.87 -5.98
CA LEU A 84 20.10 4.63 -4.95
C LEU A 84 19.54 5.91 -4.34
N LEU A 85 20.39 6.87 -3.99
CA LEU A 85 19.94 8.15 -3.43
C LEU A 85 19.22 9.00 -4.48
N GLY A 86 19.77 9.08 -5.70
CA GLY A 86 19.14 9.79 -6.81
C GLY A 86 17.79 9.20 -7.19
N GLY A 87 17.72 7.88 -7.37
CA GLY A 87 16.48 7.15 -7.65
C GLY A 87 15.47 7.28 -6.52
N GLY A 88 15.91 7.22 -5.26
CA GLY A 88 15.04 7.39 -4.10
C GLY A 88 14.50 8.79 -3.94
N TYR A 89 15.29 9.80 -4.28
CA TYR A 89 14.83 11.18 -4.34
C TYR A 89 13.75 11.37 -5.42
N VAL A 90 14.02 10.91 -6.64
CA VAL A 90 13.06 10.98 -7.76
C VAL A 90 11.75 10.28 -7.40
N MET A 91 11.81 9.04 -6.88
CA MET A 91 10.63 8.30 -6.45
C MET A 91 9.86 9.05 -5.35
N SER A 92 10.55 9.67 -4.40
CA SER A 92 9.89 10.40 -3.30
C SER A 92 9.15 11.64 -3.77
N VAL A 93 9.73 12.37 -4.74
CA VAL A 93 9.09 13.52 -5.39
C VAL A 93 7.87 13.05 -6.19
N LEU A 94 8.03 12.05 -7.06
CA LEU A 94 6.94 11.51 -7.90
C LEU A 94 5.76 11.00 -7.06
N TRP A 95 6.05 10.45 -5.89
CA TRP A 95 5.06 9.81 -5.04
C TRP A 95 4.56 10.68 -3.90
N ALA A 96 5.04 11.93 -3.83
CA ALA A 96 4.75 12.89 -2.77
C ALA A 96 4.85 12.25 -1.36
N THR A 97 5.80 11.34 -1.17
CA THR A 97 5.97 10.55 0.05
C THR A 97 7.46 10.38 0.33
N LYS A 98 7.91 10.60 1.57
CA LYS A 98 9.32 10.47 1.96
C LYS A 98 9.77 9.03 2.22
N MET A 99 8.83 8.09 2.33
CA MET A 99 9.09 6.68 2.65
C MET A 99 10.04 5.95 1.68
N PRO A 100 9.96 6.14 0.35
CA PRO A 100 10.89 5.48 -0.58
C PRO A 100 12.34 5.93 -0.38
N LEU A 101 12.56 7.23 -0.16
CA LEU A 101 13.88 7.76 0.15
C LEU A 101 14.43 7.14 1.44
N LEU A 102 13.63 7.12 2.51
CA LEU A 102 14.05 6.50 3.77
C LEU A 102 14.40 5.02 3.58
N TYR A 103 13.57 4.28 2.87
CA TYR A 103 13.83 2.88 2.57
C TYR A 103 15.14 2.70 1.79
N LEU A 104 15.36 3.47 0.72
CA LEU A 104 16.57 3.33 -0.09
C LEU A 104 17.83 3.80 0.65
N VAL A 105 17.74 4.82 1.49
CA VAL A 105 18.84 5.21 2.40
C VAL A 105 19.18 4.06 3.34
N THR A 106 18.18 3.41 3.95
CA THR A 106 18.44 2.26 4.83
C THR A 106 19.06 1.08 4.09
N VAL A 107 18.61 0.79 2.86
CA VAL A 107 19.19 -0.26 2.02
C VAL A 107 20.63 0.08 1.63
N THR A 108 20.90 1.35 1.29
CA THR A 108 22.25 1.82 0.94
C THR A 108 23.20 1.67 2.12
N ALA A 109 22.82 2.20 3.29
CA ALA A 109 23.62 2.14 4.51
C ALA A 109 23.84 0.71 4.98
N ALA A 110 22.80 -0.13 4.96
CA ALA A 110 22.91 -1.54 5.31
C ALA A 110 23.81 -2.29 4.32
N GLY A 111 23.67 -2.04 3.01
CA GLY A 111 24.51 -2.66 1.98
C GLY A 111 25.99 -2.31 2.13
N THR A 112 26.31 -1.05 2.43
CA THR A 112 27.69 -0.66 2.72
C THR A 112 28.21 -1.25 4.02
N PHE A 113 27.41 -1.22 5.10
CA PHE A 113 27.83 -1.77 6.39
C PHE A 113 28.17 -3.27 6.25
N LEU A 114 27.34 -3.99 5.50
CA LEU A 114 27.48 -5.40 5.25
C LEU A 114 28.73 -5.75 4.43
N GLU A 115 29.10 -4.89 3.48
CA GLU A 115 30.31 -5.02 2.65
C GLU A 115 31.61 -4.93 3.47
N PHE A 116 31.64 -4.11 4.54
CA PHE A 116 32.79 -4.01 5.43
C PHE A 116 32.79 -5.08 6.53
N TYR A 117 31.61 -5.50 6.99
CA TYR A 117 31.48 -6.44 8.10
C TYR A 117 31.64 -7.90 7.67
N LEU A 118 31.05 -8.31 6.54
CA LEU A 118 31.33 -9.63 5.98
C LEU A 118 32.70 -9.56 5.29
N SER A 119 33.74 -10.04 5.97
CA SER A 119 34.99 -10.42 5.31
C SER A 119 34.73 -11.68 4.50
N PRO A 120 34.60 -11.61 3.16
CA PRO A 120 34.24 -12.77 2.40
C PRO A 120 35.41 -13.75 2.28
N PRO A 121 35.14 -15.04 2.04
CA PRO A 121 36.18 -15.96 1.60
C PRO A 121 36.84 -15.42 0.32
N ILE A 122 38.14 -15.70 0.17
CA ILE A 122 39.07 -15.12 -0.83
C ILE A 122 38.54 -15.16 -2.28
N PHE A 123 37.56 -16.02 -2.59
CA PHE A 123 37.06 -16.28 -3.93
C PHE A 123 35.97 -15.31 -4.44
N ILE A 124 35.26 -14.57 -3.58
CA ILE A 124 34.14 -13.72 -4.03
C ILE A 124 34.42 -12.24 -3.70
N PRO A 125 34.43 -11.34 -4.70
CA PRO A 125 34.61 -9.91 -4.47
C PRO A 125 33.51 -9.31 -3.59
N ARG A 126 33.88 -8.38 -2.71
CA ARG A 126 32.98 -7.72 -1.74
C ARG A 126 31.80 -7.03 -2.43
N ALA A 127 32.07 -6.34 -3.54
CA ALA A 127 31.07 -5.64 -4.32
C ALA A 127 29.96 -6.58 -4.84
N ILE A 128 30.30 -7.80 -5.27
CA ILE A 128 29.33 -8.76 -5.81
C ILE A 128 28.40 -9.27 -4.71
N ILE A 129 28.92 -9.58 -3.52
CA ILE A 129 28.09 -10.09 -2.41
C ILE A 129 27.02 -9.06 -2.01
N LYS A 130 27.42 -7.80 -1.87
CA LYS A 130 26.49 -6.69 -1.60
C LYS A 130 25.38 -6.62 -2.66
N LEU A 131 25.75 -6.71 -3.94
CA LEU A 131 24.79 -6.62 -5.04
C LEU A 131 23.84 -7.83 -5.09
N VAL A 132 24.35 -9.04 -4.86
CA VAL A 132 23.53 -10.27 -4.77
C VAL A 132 22.54 -10.16 -3.61
N LEU A 133 23.00 -9.73 -2.43
CA LEU A 133 22.14 -9.55 -1.27
C LEU A 133 21.08 -8.47 -1.51
N MET A 134 21.42 -7.37 -2.17
CA MET A 134 20.44 -6.37 -2.60
C MET A 134 19.40 -6.97 -3.56
N GLY A 135 19.84 -7.78 -4.53
CA GLY A 135 18.94 -8.50 -5.44
C GLY A 135 17.99 -9.44 -4.70
N MET A 136 18.49 -10.16 -3.69
CA MET A 136 17.67 -11.02 -2.82
C MET A 136 16.67 -10.22 -2.00
N VAL A 137 17.07 -9.09 -1.41
CA VAL A 137 16.16 -8.19 -0.69
C VAL A 137 15.09 -7.63 -1.61
N ALA A 138 15.44 -7.28 -2.85
CA ALA A 138 14.49 -6.80 -3.86
C ALA A 138 13.44 -7.86 -4.19
N LEU A 139 13.88 -9.12 -4.40
CA LEU A 139 13.02 -10.26 -4.67
C LEU A 139 12.10 -10.57 -3.48
N LEU A 140 12.66 -10.64 -2.26
CA LEU A 140 11.88 -10.82 -1.04
C LEU A 140 10.85 -9.71 -0.85
N GLY A 141 11.20 -8.45 -1.12
CA GLY A 141 10.27 -7.32 -1.08
C GLY A 141 9.13 -7.46 -2.09
N GLY A 142 9.42 -7.94 -3.30
CA GLY A 142 8.42 -8.20 -4.34
C GLY A 142 7.45 -9.31 -3.93
N VAL A 143 7.98 -10.42 -3.41
CA VAL A 143 7.19 -11.55 -2.89
C VAL A 143 6.35 -11.12 -1.68
N ALA A 144 6.94 -10.39 -0.73
CA ALA A 144 6.24 -9.88 0.44
C ALA A 144 5.09 -8.93 0.06
N THR A 145 5.30 -8.07 -0.94
CA THR A 145 4.26 -7.18 -1.47
C THR A 145 3.09 -7.98 -2.06
N GLU A 146 3.40 -9.00 -2.84
CA GLU A 146 2.37 -9.85 -3.46
C GLU A 146 1.63 -10.70 -2.42
N ALA A 147 2.34 -11.22 -1.42
CA ALA A 147 1.75 -11.94 -0.30
C ALA A 147 0.84 -11.02 0.54
N TYR A 148 1.27 -9.77 0.79
CA TYR A 148 0.44 -8.76 1.45
C TYR A 148 -0.84 -8.47 0.67
N ARG A 149 -0.72 -8.29 -0.65
CA ARG A 149 -1.87 -8.07 -1.53
C ARG A 149 -2.87 -9.24 -1.48
N ARG A 150 -2.37 -10.47 -1.57
CA ARG A 150 -3.20 -11.69 -1.52
C ARG A 150 -3.87 -11.91 -0.17
N GLY A 151 -3.26 -11.41 0.90
CA GLY A 151 -3.82 -11.46 2.25
C GLY A 151 -5.05 -10.58 2.47
N CYS A 152 -5.29 -9.58 1.60
CA CYS A 152 -6.44 -8.69 1.70
C CYS A 152 -7.63 -9.23 0.89
N THR A 153 -8.79 -9.38 1.53
CA THR A 153 -10.04 -9.79 0.88
C THR A 153 -11.19 -8.88 1.36
N TYR A 154 -12.01 -8.45 0.42
CA TYR A 154 -13.17 -7.60 0.64
C TYR A 154 -14.43 -8.37 0.28
N ILE A 155 -15.40 -8.39 1.17
CA ILE A 155 -16.65 -9.12 1.02
C ILE A 155 -17.78 -8.12 1.25
N LEU A 156 -18.59 -7.90 0.24
CA LEU A 156 -19.79 -7.07 0.32
C LEU A 156 -20.98 -8.01 0.44
N THR A 157 -21.77 -7.84 1.50
CA THR A 157 -23.01 -8.57 1.72
C THR A 157 -24.19 -7.63 1.58
N ASN A 158 -25.42 -8.15 1.74
CA ASN A 158 -26.63 -7.33 1.77
C ASN A 158 -26.75 -6.45 3.04
N TYR A 159 -26.05 -6.79 4.12
CA TYR A 159 -26.12 -6.04 5.39
C TYR A 159 -24.89 -5.17 5.66
N ARG A 160 -23.70 -5.61 5.25
CA ARG A 160 -22.44 -4.99 5.67
C ARG A 160 -21.30 -5.23 4.68
N ILE A 161 -20.25 -4.45 4.86
CA ILE A 161 -18.97 -4.61 4.18
C ILE A 161 -18.00 -5.25 5.19
N ILE A 162 -17.40 -6.36 4.80
CA ILE A 162 -16.45 -7.12 5.61
C ILE A 162 -15.09 -7.05 4.94
N MET A 163 -14.09 -6.57 5.67
CA MET A 163 -12.70 -6.49 5.23
C MET A 163 -11.89 -7.48 6.04
N LYS A 164 -11.15 -8.33 5.34
CA LYS A 164 -10.22 -9.28 5.94
C LYS A 164 -8.81 -8.99 5.50
N LYS A 165 -7.91 -8.97 6.47
CA LYS A 165 -6.47 -8.92 6.25
C LYS A 165 -5.84 -10.13 6.94
N ARG A 166 -5.21 -10.99 6.13
CA ARG A 166 -4.51 -12.21 6.53
C ARG A 166 -3.10 -12.18 5.95
N PHE A 167 -2.21 -11.40 6.56
CA PHE A 167 -0.81 -11.37 6.16
C PHE A 167 0.11 -11.80 7.30
N VAL A 168 0.15 -11.02 8.38
CA VAL A 168 0.89 -11.36 9.61
C VAL A 168 -0.07 -11.58 10.78
N SER A 169 -1.00 -10.64 10.97
CA SER A 169 -2.12 -10.79 11.88
C SER A 169 -3.40 -11.09 11.10
N ARG A 170 -4.35 -11.77 11.75
CA ARG A 170 -5.71 -11.94 11.26
C ARG A 170 -6.55 -10.80 11.79
N GLU A 171 -6.89 -9.89 10.91
CA GLU A 171 -7.74 -8.76 11.21
C GLU A 171 -9.00 -8.85 10.36
N GLU A 172 -10.16 -8.86 11.02
CA GLU A 172 -11.47 -8.86 10.40
C GLU A 172 -12.21 -7.62 10.91
N ARG A 173 -12.73 -6.82 9.99
CA ARG A 173 -13.44 -5.58 10.30
C ARG A 173 -14.71 -5.53 9.49
N GLU A 174 -15.77 -5.03 10.10
CA GLU A 174 -17.11 -5.05 9.54
C GLU A 174 -17.75 -3.68 9.70
N ILE A 175 -18.47 -3.22 8.68
CA ILE A 175 -19.19 -1.96 8.70
C ILE A 175 -20.54 -2.11 8.02
N THR A 176 -21.61 -1.76 8.74
CA THR A 176 -22.99 -1.80 8.23
C THR A 176 -23.29 -0.57 7.36
N TYR A 177 -24.18 -0.72 6.37
CA TYR A 177 -24.45 0.34 5.38
C TYR A 177 -25.12 1.59 5.95
N ASP A 178 -25.88 1.47 7.05
CA ASP A 178 -26.52 2.58 7.76
C ASP A 178 -25.49 3.57 8.34
N ARG A 179 -24.31 3.07 8.72
CA ARG A 179 -23.21 3.87 9.30
C ARG A 179 -22.37 4.62 8.26
N ILE A 180 -22.62 4.37 6.97
CA ILE A 180 -21.87 5.02 5.88
C ILE A 180 -22.54 6.37 5.57
N ALA A 181 -21.84 7.44 5.93
CA ALA A 181 -22.28 8.82 5.74
C ALA A 181 -21.93 9.38 4.36
N ASP A 182 -20.84 8.91 3.73
CA ASP A 182 -20.51 9.23 2.35
C ASP A 182 -19.53 8.20 1.74
N ILE A 183 -19.33 8.21 0.42
CA ILE A 183 -18.42 7.31 -0.28
C ILE A 183 -17.48 8.11 -1.17
N ASN A 184 -16.19 8.12 -0.85
CA ASN A 184 -15.16 8.72 -1.68
C ASN A 184 -14.48 7.67 -2.56
N VAL A 185 -14.42 7.91 -3.87
CA VAL A 185 -13.83 6.98 -4.84
C VAL A 185 -12.55 7.57 -5.42
N ARG A 186 -11.45 6.81 -5.33
CA ARG A 186 -10.15 7.17 -5.91
C ARG A 186 -9.79 6.20 -7.03
N GLN A 187 -9.68 6.72 -8.25
CA GLN A 187 -9.32 5.92 -9.41
C GLN A 187 -8.28 6.67 -10.26
N GLY A 188 -7.08 6.09 -10.38
CA GLY A 188 -6.03 6.60 -11.26
C GLY A 188 -6.28 6.24 -12.72
N ILE A 189 -5.42 6.72 -13.63
CA ILE A 189 -5.53 6.48 -15.07
C ILE A 189 -5.56 4.97 -15.38
N LEU A 190 -4.58 4.22 -14.88
CA LEU A 190 -4.55 2.76 -14.99
C LEU A 190 -5.77 2.09 -14.34
N GLY A 191 -6.25 2.66 -13.24
CA GLY A 191 -7.48 2.23 -12.58
C GLY A 191 -8.72 2.34 -13.48
N ARG A 192 -8.81 3.38 -14.32
CA ARG A 192 -9.93 3.56 -15.27
C ARG A 192 -9.90 2.50 -16.38
N ILE A 193 -8.72 2.20 -16.91
CA ILE A 193 -8.52 1.23 -17.99
C ILE A 193 -8.85 -0.19 -17.49
N PHE A 194 -8.30 -0.58 -16.34
CA PHE A 194 -8.45 -1.93 -15.79
C PHE A 194 -9.59 -2.05 -14.75
N ASN A 195 -10.45 -1.03 -14.64
CA ASN A 195 -11.61 -0.99 -13.74
C ASN A 195 -11.31 -1.35 -12.26
N TYR A 196 -10.17 -0.90 -11.74
CA TYR A 196 -9.83 -1.00 -10.31
C TYR A 196 -9.70 0.37 -9.67
N GLY A 197 -9.90 0.46 -8.36
CA GLY A 197 -9.72 1.71 -7.62
C GLY A 197 -9.85 1.50 -6.13
N SER A 198 -9.85 2.59 -5.36
CA SER A 198 -10.08 2.51 -3.92
C SER A 198 -11.40 3.17 -3.56
N ILE A 199 -12.22 2.47 -2.78
CA ILE A 199 -13.45 3.01 -2.21
C ILE A 199 -13.19 3.30 -0.73
N ILE A 200 -13.50 4.51 -0.32
CA ILE A 200 -13.34 4.98 1.04
C ILE A 200 -14.72 5.34 1.57
N PRO A 201 -15.38 4.45 2.34
CA PRO A 201 -16.58 4.82 3.08
C PRO A 201 -16.18 5.80 4.19
N ILE A 202 -16.90 6.90 4.25
CA ILE A 202 -16.80 7.92 5.29
C ILE A 202 -17.87 7.59 6.32
N VAL A 203 -17.44 7.34 7.55
CA VAL A 203 -18.31 7.08 8.71
C VAL A 203 -18.50 8.32 9.55
N ASP A 204 -19.63 8.38 10.25
CA ASP A 204 -19.90 9.44 11.21
C ASP A 204 -18.88 9.45 12.35
N SER A 205 -18.48 10.65 12.77
CA SER A 205 -17.45 10.84 13.80
C SER A 205 -17.83 10.29 15.17
N SER A 206 -19.12 10.09 15.44
CA SER A 206 -19.65 9.46 16.65
C SER A 206 -19.32 7.97 16.70
N PHE A 207 -19.42 7.27 15.57
CA PHE A 207 -19.10 5.85 15.44
C PHE A 207 -17.60 5.60 15.69
N VAL A 208 -16.75 6.44 15.09
CA VAL A 208 -15.29 6.35 15.27
C VAL A 208 -14.89 6.57 16.74
N ARG A 209 -15.61 7.40 17.49
CA ARG A 209 -15.35 7.64 18.91
C ARG A 209 -15.63 6.43 19.80
N GLY A 210 -16.59 5.59 19.42
CA GLY A 210 -16.89 4.35 20.12
C GLY A 210 -15.89 3.24 19.84
N GLU A 211 -15.43 3.11 18.59
CA GLU A 211 -14.52 2.02 18.20
C GLU A 211 -13.05 2.32 18.42
N ASP A 212 -12.61 3.57 18.22
CA ASP A 212 -11.21 3.97 18.40
C ASP A 212 -11.12 5.40 18.98
N PRO A 213 -11.12 5.53 20.32
CA PRO A 213 -11.08 6.84 20.99
C PRO A 213 -9.80 7.63 20.67
N ALA A 214 -8.68 6.96 20.37
CA ALA A 214 -7.44 7.60 19.95
C ALA A 214 -7.58 8.24 18.57
N LEU A 215 -8.26 7.56 17.64
CA LEU A 215 -8.55 8.07 16.30
C LEU A 215 -9.56 9.22 16.35
N ALA A 216 -10.57 9.14 17.20
CA ALA A 216 -11.54 10.22 17.41
C ALA A 216 -10.94 11.50 18.02
N SER A 217 -9.97 11.37 18.93
CA SER A 217 -9.24 12.53 19.48
C SER A 217 -8.43 13.27 18.40
N THR A 218 -7.86 12.52 17.45
CA THR A 218 -7.11 13.07 16.30
C THR A 218 -8.04 13.83 15.34
N LEU A 219 -9.28 13.36 15.17
CA LEU A 219 -10.29 14.07 14.37
C LEU A 219 -10.73 15.38 15.02
N LYS A 220 -10.91 15.40 16.34
CA LYS A 220 -11.25 16.63 17.08
C LYS A 220 -10.16 17.69 16.96
N LYS A 221 -8.89 17.29 17.00
CA LYS A 221 -7.74 18.20 16.76
C LYS A 221 -7.64 18.68 15.31
N ALA A 222 -8.09 17.88 14.34
CA ALA A 222 -8.16 18.30 12.93
C ALA A 222 -9.36 19.24 12.64
N SER A 223 -10.45 19.17 13.44
CA SER A 223 -11.63 20.03 13.29
C SER A 223 -11.59 21.30 14.13
N VAL A 224 -10.80 21.34 15.21
CA VAL A 224 -10.56 22.56 16.02
C VAL A 224 -9.21 23.14 15.59
N GLY A 225 -9.22 23.85 14.46
CA GLY A 225 -8.07 24.60 13.97
C GLY A 225 -7.86 25.87 14.78
N VAL A 226 -7.09 25.78 15.86
CA VAL A 226 -6.30 26.90 16.37
C VAL A 226 -4.96 26.84 15.62
N GLY A 227 -4.71 27.81 14.74
CA GLY A 227 -3.43 27.99 14.06
C GLY A 227 -3.49 27.79 12.55
N GLY A 228 -3.52 28.91 11.82
CA GLY A 228 -3.49 28.97 10.37
C GLY A 228 -2.21 28.34 9.79
N GLY A 229 -2.36 27.18 9.18
CA GLY A 229 -1.35 26.54 8.36
C GLY A 229 -2.06 25.49 7.52
N LYS A 230 -2.00 25.62 6.19
CA LYS A 230 -2.64 24.72 5.22
C LYS A 230 -2.11 23.28 5.40
N SER A 231 -2.72 22.50 6.28
CA SER A 231 -2.57 21.05 6.34
C SER A 231 -3.86 20.43 5.84
N PHE A 232 -3.92 20.07 4.56
CA PHE A 232 -4.92 19.14 4.04
C PHE A 232 -4.64 17.75 4.60
N GLN A 233 -4.82 17.59 5.91
CA GLN A 233 -4.67 16.31 6.57
C GLN A 233 -5.93 15.50 6.25
N LYS A 234 -5.83 14.63 5.24
CA LYS A 234 -6.89 13.66 4.94
C LYS A 234 -7.24 12.97 6.27
N PRO A 235 -8.51 13.05 6.74
CA PRO A 235 -8.88 12.48 8.03
C PRO A 235 -8.49 10.99 8.05
N ARG A 236 -7.75 10.55 9.07
CA ARG A 236 -7.27 9.15 9.18
C ARG A 236 -8.41 8.12 9.11
N THR A 237 -9.63 8.52 9.50
CA THR A 237 -10.87 7.73 9.37
C THR A 237 -11.10 7.24 7.94
N ALA A 238 -10.77 8.06 6.94
CA ALA A 238 -10.87 7.75 5.51
C ALA A 238 -9.96 6.57 5.10
N THR A 239 -9.02 6.14 5.95
CA THR A 239 -8.13 5.01 5.65
C THR A 239 -8.53 3.74 6.38
N TYR A 240 -9.23 3.86 7.52
CA TYR A 240 -9.52 2.73 8.43
C TYR A 240 -10.48 1.70 7.83
N PHE A 241 -11.46 2.16 7.04
CA PHE A 241 -12.42 1.31 6.31
C PHE A 241 -12.17 1.30 4.79
N SER A 242 -10.94 1.62 4.36
CA SER A 242 -10.65 1.74 2.93
C SER A 242 -10.58 0.39 2.21
N LEU A 243 -11.43 0.23 1.20
CA LEU A 243 -11.40 -0.86 0.24
C LEU A 243 -10.34 -0.54 -0.82
N TYR A 244 -9.07 -0.79 -0.50
CA TYR A 244 -7.95 -0.41 -1.33
C TYR A 244 -7.80 -1.29 -2.57
N GLY A 245 -7.73 -0.67 -3.74
CA GLY A 245 -7.45 -1.37 -5.00
C GLY A 245 -8.50 -2.40 -5.41
N ILE A 246 -9.74 -2.30 -4.93
CA ILE A 246 -10.84 -3.21 -5.25
C ILE A 246 -10.98 -3.38 -6.77
N SER A 247 -11.08 -4.63 -7.23
CA SER A 247 -11.38 -4.92 -8.63
C SER A 247 -12.87 -4.68 -8.89
N ASN A 248 -13.22 -4.41 -10.15
CA ASN A 248 -14.60 -4.10 -10.55
C ASN A 248 -15.20 -2.92 -9.77
N LEU A 249 -14.46 -1.81 -9.72
CA LEU A 249 -14.80 -0.62 -8.94
C LEU A 249 -16.23 -0.13 -9.19
N LYS A 250 -16.66 -0.10 -10.46
CA LYS A 250 -18.01 0.35 -10.85
C LYS A 250 -19.10 -0.50 -10.19
N LYS A 251 -18.96 -1.83 -10.20
CA LYS A 251 -19.92 -2.76 -9.61
C LYS A 251 -19.95 -2.64 -8.09
N ALA A 252 -18.77 -2.62 -7.46
CA ALA A 252 -18.67 -2.45 -6.02
C ALA A 252 -19.30 -1.12 -5.55
N ARG A 253 -19.02 -0.03 -6.25
CA ARG A 253 -19.61 1.29 -5.96
C ARG A 253 -21.13 1.26 -6.07
N ALA A 254 -21.68 0.69 -7.16
CA ALA A 254 -23.12 0.62 -7.37
C ALA A 254 -23.83 -0.16 -6.25
N ILE A 255 -23.28 -1.31 -5.87
CA ILE A 255 -23.80 -2.13 -4.75
C ILE A 255 -23.82 -1.33 -3.44
N ILE A 256 -22.68 -0.73 -3.06
CA ILE A 256 -22.58 0.00 -1.79
C ILE A 256 -23.53 1.21 -1.79
N SER A 257 -23.61 1.94 -2.90
CA SER A 257 -24.51 3.09 -3.02
C SER A 257 -25.98 2.68 -2.91
N LEU A 258 -26.38 1.59 -3.55
CA LEU A 258 -27.76 1.09 -3.51
C LEU A 258 -28.13 0.60 -2.11
N LYS A 259 -27.28 -0.23 -1.49
CA LYS A 259 -27.53 -0.74 -0.12
C LYS A 259 -27.55 0.34 0.94
N ARG A 260 -26.78 1.40 0.76
CA ARG A 260 -26.81 2.59 1.61
C ARG A 260 -28.15 3.34 1.50
N LEU A 261 -28.73 3.45 0.30
CA LEU A 261 -30.04 4.09 0.10
C LEU A 261 -31.15 3.24 0.72
N GLU A 262 -31.19 1.94 0.41
CA GLU A 262 -32.16 1.00 0.99
C GLU A 262 -32.17 1.06 2.53
N SER A 263 -30.99 1.11 3.15
CA SER A 263 -30.84 1.18 4.60
C SER A 263 -31.35 2.49 5.21
N ARG A 264 -31.36 3.59 4.45
CA ARG A 264 -31.88 4.90 4.89
C ARG A 264 -33.39 5.04 4.67
N GLU A 265 -33.93 4.45 3.61
CA GLU A 265 -35.34 4.56 3.24
C GLU A 265 -36.24 3.62 4.05
N ALA A 266 -35.77 2.43 4.43
CA ALA A 266 -36.54 1.44 5.19
C ALA A 266 -37.25 1.99 6.45
N PRO A 267 -36.58 2.73 7.37
CA PRO A 267 -37.27 3.28 8.54
C PRO A 267 -38.31 4.36 8.19
N ILE A 268 -38.12 5.07 7.08
CA ILE A 268 -39.07 6.09 6.61
C ILE A 268 -40.35 5.41 6.11
N LEU A 269 -40.21 4.37 5.29
CA LEU A 269 -41.32 3.58 4.77
C LEU A 269 -42.13 2.93 5.91
N MET A 270 -41.44 2.34 6.89
CA MET A 270 -42.10 1.73 8.05
C MET A 270 -42.87 2.76 8.89
N ARG A 271 -42.35 3.99 9.00
CA ARG A 271 -43.07 5.09 9.68
C ARG A 271 -44.31 5.52 8.88
N ILE A 272 -44.22 5.60 7.55
CA ILE A 272 -45.36 5.95 6.69
C ILE A 272 -46.44 4.88 6.79
N GLU A 273 -46.08 3.60 6.71
CA GLU A 273 -47.00 2.47 6.86
C GLU A 273 -47.77 2.53 8.19
N LYS A 274 -47.06 2.73 9.30
CA LYS A 274 -47.69 2.86 10.62
C LYS A 274 -48.66 4.05 10.73
N LEU A 275 -48.35 5.17 10.06
CA LEU A 275 -49.24 6.33 10.01
C LEU A 275 -50.49 6.06 9.16
N LEU A 276 -50.35 5.28 8.09
CA LEU A 276 -51.47 4.85 7.24
C LEU A 276 -52.37 3.84 7.97
N GLU A 277 -51.82 2.91 8.74
CA GLU A 277 -52.61 2.00 9.57
C GLU A 277 -53.38 2.75 10.65
N GLY A 278 -52.74 3.66 11.38
CA GLY A 278 -53.41 4.45 12.42
C GLY A 278 -54.50 5.39 11.90
N THR A 279 -54.40 5.86 10.65
CA THR A 279 -55.47 6.63 10.01
C THR A 279 -56.63 5.74 9.54
N ARG A 280 -56.34 4.51 9.13
CA ARG A 280 -57.34 3.51 8.73
C ARG A 280 -58.12 2.95 9.91
N GLU A 281 -57.54 2.89 11.10
CA GLU A 281 -58.22 2.47 12.34
C GLU A 281 -59.09 3.59 12.95
N ALA A 282 -58.87 4.85 12.56
CA ALA A 282 -59.62 6.01 13.04
C ALA A 282 -60.88 6.33 12.21
N THR A 283 -61.06 5.66 11.07
CA THR A 283 -62.23 5.73 10.17
C THR A 283 -63.07 4.48 10.27
#